data_AF-A0A956M7X7-F1
#
_entry.id   AF-A0A956M7X7-F1
#
_cell.length_a   1.000
_cell.length_b   1.000
_cell.length_c   1.000
_cell.angle_alpha   90.00
_cell.angle_beta   90.00
_cell.angle_gamma   90.00
#
_symmetry.space_group_name_H-M   'P 1'
#
loop_
_entity.id
_entity.type
_entity.pdbx_description
1 polymer ?
#
loop_
_entity_poly.entity_id
_entity_poly.type
_entity_poly.pdbx_seq_one_letter_code
_entity_poly.pdbx_strand_id
1 'polypeptide(L)'
;MTTDVDMETRDNRNLIVGIILIGVGVVFLLSNFFHFHLNNWWALFILIPAFIAFNDAWKIYSKNGKQLTKDVKNRIMGGIFPLIVAVIFLFNISWSVVWPIFIILIGIAMLVG
;
A
#
# COMPACT_ATOMS: atom_id res chain seq x y z
N MET A 1 -29.88 3.25 -35.34
CA MET A 1 -30.07 2.81 -33.95
C MET A 1 -28.70 2.46 -33.36
N THR A 2 -27.79 3.43 -33.26
CA THR A 2 -26.40 3.21 -32.78
C THR A 2 -25.84 4.39 -31.99
N THR A 3 -26.66 5.39 -31.63
CA THR A 3 -26.20 6.66 -31.02
C THR A 3 -26.42 6.76 -29.52
N ASP A 4 -27.20 5.85 -28.93
CA ASP A 4 -27.60 5.95 -27.52
C ASP A 4 -26.62 5.25 -26.55
N VAL A 5 -25.85 4.26 -27.05
CA VAL A 5 -24.86 3.51 -26.25
C VAL A 5 -23.57 4.34 -26.03
N ASP A 6 -23.30 5.28 -26.92
CA ASP A 6 -22.06 6.06 -26.96
C ASP A 6 -22.04 7.16 -25.89
N MET A 7 -23.22 7.67 -25.49
CA MET A 7 -23.33 8.80 -24.55
C MET A 7 -23.14 8.37 -23.10
N GLU A 8 -23.76 7.26 -22.68
CA GLU A 8 -23.66 6.73 -21.30
C GLU A 8 -22.22 6.31 -20.95
N THR A 9 -21.52 5.68 -21.89
CA THR A 9 -20.12 5.24 -21.70
C THR A 9 -19.13 6.41 -21.63
N ARG A 10 -19.42 7.53 -22.30
CA ARG A 10 -18.58 8.74 -22.29
C ARG A 10 -18.74 9.53 -21.01
N ASP A 11 -19.96 9.67 -20.52
CA ASP A 11 -20.25 10.33 -19.26
C ASP A 11 -19.56 9.63 -18.09
N ASN A 12 -19.70 8.30 -18.00
CA ASN A 12 -19.08 7.52 -16.93
C ASN A 12 -17.54 7.60 -16.96
N ARG A 13 -16.93 7.64 -18.16
CA ARG A 13 -15.47 7.81 -18.31
C ARG A 13 -15.01 9.20 -17.86
N ASN A 14 -15.75 10.25 -18.20
CA ASN A 14 -15.44 11.61 -17.79
C ASN A 14 -15.59 11.77 -16.27
N LEU A 15 -16.59 11.11 -15.67
CA LEU A 15 -16.80 11.05 -14.22
C LEU A 15 -15.63 10.35 -13.51
N ILE A 16 -15.19 9.21 -14.02
CA ILE A 16 -14.03 8.47 -13.49
C ILE A 16 -12.76 9.33 -13.59
N VAL A 17 -12.52 9.96 -14.74
CA VAL A 17 -11.37 10.86 -14.95
C VAL A 17 -11.43 12.06 -14.00
N GLY A 18 -12.60 12.65 -13.80
CA GLY A 18 -12.82 13.76 -12.87
C GLY A 18 -12.51 13.37 -11.43
N ILE A 19 -12.98 12.21 -10.97
CA ILE A 19 -12.69 11.68 -9.63
C ILE A 19 -11.19 11.44 -9.44
N ILE A 20 -10.52 10.86 -10.44
CA ILE A 20 -9.07 10.64 -10.41
C ILE A 20 -8.33 11.98 -10.30
N LEU A 21 -8.72 12.99 -11.10
CA LEU A 21 -8.09 14.30 -11.11
C LEU A 21 -8.25 15.03 -9.77
N ILE A 22 -9.45 14.96 -9.18
CA ILE A 22 -9.71 15.51 -7.84
C ILE A 22 -8.84 14.80 -6.80
N GLY A 23 -8.76 13.47 -6.83
CA GLY A 23 -7.91 12.70 -5.93
C GLY A 23 -6.44 13.10 -6.02
N VAL A 24 -5.91 13.22 -7.24
CA VAL A 24 -4.53 13.68 -7.49
C VAL A 24 -4.33 15.11 -6.97
N GLY A 25 -5.27 16.02 -7.22
CA GLY A 25 -5.21 17.40 -6.74
C GLY A 25 -5.19 17.53 -5.22
N VAL A 26 -6.01 16.73 -4.52
CA VAL A 26 -6.04 16.69 -3.05
C VAL A 26 -4.70 16.18 -2.50
N VAL A 27 -4.15 15.11 -3.07
CA VAL A 27 -2.83 14.60 -2.68
C VAL A 27 -1.75 15.66 -2.87
N PHE A 28 -1.80 16.41 -3.98
CA PHE A 28 -0.86 17.48 -4.28
C PHE A 28 -0.97 18.65 -3.29
N LEU A 29 -2.21 19.05 -2.93
CA LEU A 29 -2.47 20.08 -1.93
C LEU A 29 -1.96 19.69 -0.53
N LEU A 30 -2.22 18.45 -0.10
CA LEU A 30 -1.72 17.94 1.18
C LEU A 30 -0.19 17.89 1.19
N SER A 31 0.42 17.38 0.11
CA SER A 31 1.88 17.33 -0.05
C SER A 31 2.51 18.72 0.11
N ASN A 32 1.91 19.73 -0.52
CA ASN A 32 2.37 21.12 -0.42
C ASN A 32 2.16 21.71 0.99
N PHE A 33 1.01 21.44 1.62
CA PHE A 33 0.68 21.98 2.94
C PHE A 33 1.55 21.43 4.06
N PHE A 34 1.92 20.14 4.00
CA PHE A 34 2.74 19.50 5.02
C PHE A 34 4.26 19.66 4.79
N HIS A 35 4.69 20.36 3.71
CA HIS A 35 6.10 20.43 3.26
C HIS A 35 6.79 19.05 3.10
N PHE A 36 6.01 17.96 3.07
CA PHE A 36 6.54 16.63 2.81
C PHE A 36 6.64 16.45 1.29
N HIS A 37 7.86 16.52 0.76
CA HIS A 37 8.12 16.07 -0.60
C HIS A 37 8.01 14.54 -0.66
N LEU A 38 6.79 14.04 -0.86
CA LEU A 38 6.53 12.65 -1.21
C LEU A 38 7.03 12.39 -2.64
N ASN A 39 8.34 12.28 -2.82
CA ASN A 39 8.97 11.91 -4.10
C ASN A 39 8.36 10.61 -4.67
N ASN A 40 7.95 9.70 -3.78
CA ASN A 40 7.34 8.44 -4.14
C ASN A 40 5.83 8.42 -3.85
N TRP A 41 5.09 9.45 -4.26
CA TRP A 41 3.61 9.50 -4.13
C TRP A 41 2.91 8.27 -4.73
N TRP A 42 3.51 7.63 -5.73
CA TRP A 42 3.07 6.36 -6.30
C TRP A 42 3.11 5.18 -5.30
N ALA A 43 3.85 5.30 -4.19
CA ALA A 43 3.84 4.31 -3.11
C ALA A 43 2.45 4.12 -2.50
N LEU A 44 1.56 5.11 -2.63
CA LEU A 44 0.14 4.96 -2.25
C LEU A 44 -0.54 3.83 -3.03
N PHE A 45 -0.15 3.57 -4.28
CA PHE A 45 -0.65 2.43 -5.05
C PHE A 45 -0.18 1.09 -4.48
N ILE A 46 1.04 1.04 -3.92
CA ILE A 46 1.58 -0.16 -3.23
C ILE A 46 0.93 -0.29 -1.84
N LEU A 47 0.54 0.83 -1.23
CA LEU A 47 -0.15 0.84 0.06
C LEU A 47 -1.54 0.20 -0.03
N ILE A 48 -2.26 0.33 -1.15
CA ILE A 48 -3.59 -0.29 -1.33
C ILE A 48 -3.57 -1.81 -1.10
N PRO A 49 -2.74 -2.63 -1.82
CA PRO A 49 -2.68 -4.08 -1.58
C PRO A 49 -2.11 -4.42 -0.20
N ALA A 50 -1.21 -3.60 0.35
CA ALA A 50 -0.75 -3.78 1.74
C ALA A 50 -1.90 -3.61 2.74
N PHE A 51 -2.78 -2.62 2.52
CA PHE A 51 -3.96 -2.37 3.35
C PHE A 51 -5.01 -3.48 3.20
N ILE A 52 -5.19 -4.01 2.00
CA ILE A 52 -6.06 -5.18 1.74
C ILE A 52 -5.54 -6.40 2.50
N ALA A 53 -4.24 -6.69 2.39
CA ALA A 53 -3.61 -7.81 3.12
C ALA A 53 -3.73 -7.65 4.65
N PHE A 54 -3.59 -6.42 5.15
CA PHE A 54 -3.76 -6.12 6.57
C PHE A 54 -5.21 -6.29 7.03
N ASN A 55 -6.18 -5.82 6.24
CA ASN A 55 -7.61 -5.98 6.53
C ASN A 55 -8.02 -7.46 6.51
N ASP A 56 -7.48 -8.25 5.60
CA ASP A 56 -7.68 -9.70 5.55
C ASP A 56 -7.06 -10.38 6.78
N ALA A 57 -5.85 -9.99 7.17
CA ALA A 57 -5.23 -10.48 8.40
C ALA A 57 -6.07 -10.16 9.65
N TRP A 58 -6.64 -8.95 9.72
CA TRP A 58 -7.50 -8.51 10.83
C TRP A 58 -8.83 -9.30 10.89
N LYS A 59 -9.45 -9.56 9.73
CA LYS A 59 -10.65 -10.40 9.63
C LYS A 59 -10.38 -11.84 10.05
N ILE A 60 -9.24 -12.40 9.68
CA ILE A 60 -8.84 -13.77 10.06
C ILE A 60 -8.54 -13.82 11.56
N TYR A 61 -7.87 -12.82 12.12
CA TYR A 61 -7.61 -12.71 13.56
C TYR A 61 -8.90 -12.64 14.39
N SER A 62 -9.90 -11.87 13.92
CA SER A 62 -11.21 -11.79 14.56
C SER A 62 -12.03 -13.06 14.41
N LYS A 63 -11.97 -13.75 13.25
CA LYS A 63 -12.72 -15.00 13.00
C LYS A 63 -12.13 -16.23 13.70
N ASN A 64 -10.81 -16.29 13.90
CA ASN A 64 -10.14 -17.40 14.57
C ASN A 64 -9.99 -17.20 16.10
N GLY A 65 -10.77 -16.30 16.70
CA GLY A 65 -10.85 -16.19 18.16
C GLY A 65 -9.52 -15.86 18.86
N LYS A 66 -8.66 -15.03 18.24
CA LYS A 66 -7.35 -14.62 18.79
C LYS A 66 -6.30 -15.74 18.91
N GLN A 67 -6.44 -16.87 18.22
CA GLN A 67 -5.40 -17.90 18.21
C GLN A 67 -4.34 -17.61 17.13
N LEU A 68 -3.08 -17.50 17.55
CA LEU A 68 -1.92 -17.33 16.67
C LEU A 68 -1.56 -18.68 16.02
N THR A 69 -2.40 -19.17 15.12
CA THR A 69 -2.14 -20.41 14.37
C THR A 69 -1.13 -20.18 13.25
N LYS A 70 -0.36 -21.21 12.87
CA LYS A 70 0.69 -21.17 11.82
C LYS A 70 0.23 -20.55 10.49
N ASP A 71 -1.06 -20.62 10.17
CA ASP A 71 -1.64 -20.02 8.97
C ASP A 71 -1.67 -18.48 9.00
N VAL A 72 -1.79 -17.88 10.18
CA VAL A 72 -1.74 -16.42 10.36
C VAL A 72 -0.33 -15.91 10.09
N LYS A 73 0.69 -16.63 10.55
CA LYS A 73 2.11 -16.29 10.34
C LYS A 73 2.48 -16.31 8.85
N ASN A 74 1.98 -17.28 8.08
CA ASN A 74 2.27 -17.38 6.64
C ASN A 74 1.57 -16.27 5.82
N ARG A 75 0.37 -15.85 6.23
CA ARG A 75 -0.34 -14.71 5.59
C ARG A 75 0.23 -13.36 5.97
N ILE A 76 0.71 -13.18 7.20
CA ILE A 76 1.45 -11.97 7.60
C ILE A 76 2.71 -11.83 6.74
N MET A 77 3.46 -12.91 6.49
CA MET A 77 4.61 -12.87 5.58
C MET A 77 4.26 -12.37 4.16
N GLY A 78 3.08 -12.73 3.64
CA GLY A 78 2.60 -12.24 2.34
C GLY A 78 2.25 -10.75 2.31
N GLY A 79 1.75 -10.20 3.42
CA GLY A 79 1.41 -8.78 3.55
C GLY A 79 2.59 -7.89 3.99
N ILE A 80 3.57 -8.45 4.69
CA ILE A 80 4.68 -7.67 5.26
C ILE A 80 5.64 -7.17 4.18
N PHE A 81 5.85 -7.95 3.13
CA PHE A 81 6.72 -7.57 2.02
C PHE A 81 6.22 -6.29 1.31
N PRO A 82 4.97 -6.23 0.79
CA PRO A 82 4.46 -5.01 0.17
C PRO A 82 4.30 -3.86 1.19
N LEU A 83 4.05 -4.14 2.47
CA LEU A 83 3.96 -3.12 3.51
C LEU A 83 5.33 -2.47 3.80
N ILE A 84 6.40 -3.27 3.92
CA ILE A 84 7.77 -2.78 4.07
C ILE A 84 8.17 -1.96 2.85
N VAL A 85 7.88 -2.45 1.64
CA VAL A 85 8.17 -1.72 0.40
C VAL A 85 7.38 -0.40 0.35
N ALA A 86 6.09 -0.40 0.69
CA ALA A 86 5.27 0.80 0.74
C ALA A 86 5.84 1.83 1.74
N VAL A 87 6.28 1.39 2.92
CA VAL A 87 6.89 2.27 3.93
C VAL A 87 8.23 2.84 3.44
N ILE A 88 9.12 2.01 2.88
CA ILE A 88 10.41 2.45 2.34
C ILE A 88 10.20 3.53 1.27
N PHE A 89 9.28 3.30 0.34
CA PHE A 89 9.00 4.28 -0.70
C PHE A 89 8.27 5.51 -0.14
N LEU A 90 7.23 5.36 0.69
CA LEU A 90 6.46 6.47 1.25
C LEU A 90 7.33 7.44 2.05
N PHE A 91 8.25 6.92 2.87
CA PHE A 91 9.19 7.74 3.64
C PHE A 91 10.46 8.11 2.86
N ASN A 92 10.55 7.73 1.58
CA ASN A 92 11.73 7.90 0.73
C ASN A 92 13.03 7.49 1.45
N ILE A 93 12.97 6.35 2.13
CA ILE A 93 14.10 5.82 2.89
C ILE A 93 15.22 5.52 1.90
N SER A 94 16.33 6.20 2.05
CA SER A 94 17.53 5.98 1.26
C SER A 94 17.93 4.51 1.31
N TRP A 95 18.26 3.92 0.17
CA TRP A 95 18.74 2.53 0.09
C TRP A 95 19.96 2.27 0.98
N SER A 96 20.73 3.32 1.28
CA SER A 96 21.83 3.33 2.25
C SER A 96 21.41 2.99 3.69
N VAL A 97 20.16 3.26 4.07
CA VAL A 97 19.59 2.92 5.39
C VAL A 97 18.97 1.53 5.39
N VAL A 98 18.39 1.09 4.27
CA VAL A 98 17.76 -0.24 4.14
C VAL A 98 18.80 -1.36 4.22
N TRP A 99 19.96 -1.17 3.56
CA TRP A 99 21.00 -2.19 3.48
C TRP A 99 21.52 -2.67 4.86
N PRO A 100 21.91 -1.79 5.81
CA PRO A 100 22.30 -2.20 7.17
C PRO A 100 21.21 -2.97 7.94
N ILE A 101 19.93 -2.60 7.77
CA ILE A 101 18.81 -3.23 8.49
C ILE A 101 18.69 -4.71 8.09
N PHE A 102 18.86 -5.04 6.80
CA PHE A 102 18.87 -6.43 6.35
C PHE A 102 20.03 -7.23 6.95
N ILE A 103 21.23 -6.65 7.03
CA ILE A 103 22.40 -7.31 7.64
C ILE A 103 22.13 -7.60 9.12
N ILE A 104 21.57 -6.63 9.86
CA ILE A 104 21.22 -6.80 11.28
C ILE A 104 20.16 -7.90 11.43
N LEU A 105 19.11 -7.90 10.60
CA LEU A 105 18.06 -8.92 10.60
C LEU A 105 18.63 -10.33 10.33
N ILE A 106 19.54 -10.46 9.36
CA ILE A 106 20.22 -11.73 9.07
C ILE A 106 21.08 -12.17 10.26
N GLY A 107 21.83 -11.25 10.87
CA GLY A 107 22.63 -11.54 12.07
C GLY A 107 21.78 -12.01 13.25
N ILE A 108 20.62 -11.39 13.48
CA ILE A 108 19.67 -11.82 14.52
C ILE A 108 19.08 -13.20 14.17
N ALA A 109 18.71 -13.43 12.90
CA ALA A 109 18.18 -14.72 12.46
C ALA A 109 19.18 -15.87 12.67
N MET A 110 20.48 -15.61 12.51
CA MET A 110 21.53 -16.60 12.80
C MET A 110 21.74 -16.86 14.29
N LEU A 111 21.41 -15.90 15.17
CA LEU A 111 21.49 -16.09 16.63
C LEU A 111 20.30 -16.83 17.21
N VAL A 112 19.12 -16.70 16.58
CA VAL A 112 17.86 -17.29 17.04
C VAL A 112 17.55 -18.62 16.32
N GLY A 113 18.11 -18.81 15.12
CA GLY A 113 17.93 -19.98 14.26
C GLY A 113 18.84 -21.15 14.61
#